data_AF-A0A9X1Q9T5-F1
#
_entry.id   AF-A0A9X1Q9T5-F1
#
_cell.length_a   1.000
_cell.length_b   1.000
_cell.length_c   1.000
_cell.angle_alpha   90.00
_cell.angle_beta   90.00
_cell.angle_gamma   90.00
#
_symmetry.space_group_name_H-M   'P 1'
#
loop_
_entity.id
_entity.type
_entity.pdbx_description
1 polymer ?
#
loop_
_entity_poly.entity_id
_entity_poly.type
_entity_poly.pdbx_seq_one_letter_code
_entity_poly.pdbx_strand_id
1 'polypeptide(L)'
;MTTNQQNEFFQRLAEQNEQYRYQLPSRHDAGKFIQDLINFLFPISKDCTSCPTKDIAMKYAGLRNSLNCMLEPLLPELEKSKEEILDDVFGQIPGIYEKLLLDAKSITDNDPASVSIEEVISVYPGFMAIATYRFANLFALAGIPLLPRMLTEFAHSQTGIDIHPNATIGHSFFIDHGTGVVIGETTHIGNNVKLYQGVTLGATFVSKSLASSKRHPTIEDNVVVYANATILGGETVIGHDSIIGGNAWLVRSVPPFSQVYHQSKIEIRQQTPSIT
;
A
#
# COMPACT_ATOMS: atom_id res chain seq x y z
N MET A 1 33.72 5.57 -25.37
CA MET A 1 32.88 5.31 -26.56
C MET A 1 33.46 6.09 -27.72
N THR A 2 33.60 5.46 -28.88
CA THR A 2 33.89 6.19 -30.13
C THR A 2 32.61 6.89 -30.61
N THR A 3 32.74 7.89 -31.49
CA THR A 3 31.59 8.62 -32.06
C THR A 3 30.58 7.69 -32.73
N ASN A 4 31.05 6.62 -33.39
CA ASN A 4 30.16 5.61 -34.00
C ASN A 4 29.40 4.79 -32.96
N GLN A 5 30.05 4.34 -31.88
CA GLN A 5 29.38 3.61 -30.80
C GLN A 5 28.33 4.47 -30.10
N GLN A 6 28.59 5.78 -29.98
CA GLN A 6 27.65 6.73 -29.40
C GLN A 6 26.41 6.92 -30.29
N ASN A 7 26.60 7.06 -31.60
CA ASN A 7 25.51 7.21 -32.56
C ASN A 7 24.64 5.94 -32.65
N GLU A 8 25.26 4.75 -32.68
CA GLU A 8 24.52 3.48 -32.63
C GLU A 8 23.71 3.34 -31.33
N PHE A 9 24.30 3.74 -30.20
CA PHE A 9 23.58 3.75 -28.92
C PHE A 9 22.41 4.72 -28.93
N PHE A 10 22.58 5.94 -29.44
CA PHE A 10 21.51 6.93 -29.51
C PHE A 10 20.39 6.51 -30.43
N GLN A 11 20.71 5.89 -31.57
CA GLN A 11 19.70 5.35 -32.47
C GLN A 11 18.92 4.22 -31.81
N ARG A 12 19.62 3.26 -31.18
CA ARG A 12 18.98 2.19 -30.41
C ARG A 12 18.12 2.72 -29.26
N LEU A 13 18.59 3.77 -28.57
CA LEU A 13 17.85 4.42 -27.50
C LEU A 13 16.59 5.13 -28.03
N ALA A 14 16.67 5.78 -29.19
CA ALA A 14 15.52 6.41 -29.84
C ALA A 14 14.48 5.37 -30.26
N GLU A 15 14.90 4.29 -30.91
CA GLU A 15 14.04 3.17 -31.32
C GLU A 15 13.37 2.51 -30.11
N GLN A 16 14.12 2.26 -29.02
CA GLN A 16 13.55 1.75 -27.76
C GLN A 16 12.60 2.76 -27.11
N ASN A 17 12.93 4.03 -27.10
CA ASN A 17 12.07 5.07 -26.53
C ASN A 17 10.79 5.26 -27.32
N GLU A 18 10.76 4.92 -28.61
CA GLU A 18 9.55 4.92 -29.43
C GLU A 18 8.74 3.64 -29.21
N GLN A 19 9.40 2.48 -29.17
CA GLN A 19 8.77 1.17 -28.95
C GLN A 19 8.20 0.98 -27.54
N TYR A 20 8.89 1.47 -26.52
CA TYR A 20 8.53 1.30 -25.10
C TYR A 20 8.03 2.61 -24.46
N ARG A 21 7.70 3.63 -25.25
CA ARG A 21 7.00 4.82 -24.76
C ARG A 21 5.59 4.43 -24.33
N TYR A 22 5.49 3.91 -23.13
CA TYR A 22 4.22 3.84 -22.43
C TYR A 22 3.80 5.28 -22.15
N GLN A 23 2.63 5.69 -22.64
CA GLN A 23 2.09 7.01 -22.36
C GLN A 23 1.66 7.03 -20.89
N LEU A 24 2.58 7.40 -20.00
CA LEU A 24 2.35 7.36 -18.56
C LEU A 24 2.54 8.74 -17.94
N PRO A 25 1.80 9.04 -16.86
CA PRO A 25 2.13 10.18 -16.04
C PRO A 25 3.53 10.02 -15.44
N SER A 26 4.15 11.14 -15.10
CA SER A 26 5.43 11.17 -14.39
C SER A 26 5.30 10.48 -13.03
N ARG A 27 6.21 9.55 -12.71
CA ARG A 27 6.28 8.91 -11.38
C ARG A 27 6.49 9.95 -10.27
N HIS A 28 7.30 10.96 -10.55
CA HIS A 28 7.53 12.07 -9.63
C HIS A 28 6.23 12.85 -9.38
N ASP A 29 5.47 13.16 -10.44
CA ASP A 29 4.25 13.95 -10.30
C ASP A 29 3.12 13.16 -9.64
N ALA A 30 3.03 11.86 -9.89
CA ALA A 30 2.12 10.96 -9.18
C ALA A 30 2.43 10.91 -7.67
N GLY A 31 3.71 10.77 -7.30
CA GLY A 31 4.16 10.81 -5.91
C GLY A 31 3.92 12.17 -5.24
N LYS A 32 4.12 13.27 -5.96
CA LYS A 32 3.79 14.62 -5.47
C LYS A 32 2.29 14.79 -5.27
N PHE A 33 1.49 14.38 -6.24
CA PHE A 33 0.04 14.49 -6.20
C PHE A 33 -0.55 13.79 -4.97
N ILE A 34 -0.12 12.56 -4.67
CA ILE A 34 -0.68 11.84 -3.53
C ILE A 34 -0.29 12.47 -2.19
N GLN A 35 0.93 13.01 -2.07
CA GLN A 35 1.33 13.79 -0.90
C GLN A 35 0.50 15.07 -0.77
N ASP A 36 0.31 15.81 -1.86
CA ASP A 36 -0.50 17.04 -1.86
C ASP A 36 -1.97 16.73 -1.49
N LEU A 37 -2.52 15.61 -1.94
CA LEU A 37 -3.86 15.15 -1.59
C LEU A 37 -3.99 14.79 -0.10
N ILE A 38 -3.02 14.03 0.45
CA ILE A 38 -3.00 13.68 1.88
C ILE A 38 -2.86 14.95 2.72
N ASN A 39 -1.94 15.85 2.35
CA ASN A 39 -1.72 17.13 3.03
C ASN A 39 -2.93 18.07 2.94
N PHE A 40 -3.71 18.01 1.86
CA PHE A 40 -4.96 18.75 1.72
C PHE A 40 -6.01 18.29 2.74
N LEU A 41 -6.13 16.98 2.95
CA LEU A 41 -7.07 16.39 3.91
C LEU A 41 -6.59 16.53 5.35
N PHE A 42 -5.28 16.48 5.56
CA PHE A 42 -4.66 16.54 6.87
C PHE A 42 -3.56 17.60 6.93
N PRO A 43 -3.92 18.90 6.98
CA PRO A 43 -2.95 19.99 7.01
C PRO A 43 -2.36 20.16 8.41
N ILE A 44 -1.54 19.19 8.85
CA ILE A 44 -1.02 19.16 10.24
C ILE A 44 0.16 20.11 10.42
N SER A 45 0.93 20.35 9.36
CA SER A 45 2.03 21.30 9.42
C SER A 45 1.54 22.74 9.22
N LYS A 46 1.96 23.64 10.13
CA LYS A 46 1.71 25.09 10.04
C LYS A 46 2.80 25.80 9.23
N ASP A 47 3.39 25.12 8.24
CA ASP A 47 4.63 25.54 7.60
C ASP A 47 4.51 26.84 6.79
N CYS A 48 3.29 27.34 6.58
CA CYS A 48 3.07 28.57 5.83
C CYS A 48 2.04 29.48 6.51
N THR A 49 2.51 30.40 7.34
CA THR A 49 1.70 31.50 7.91
C THR A 49 1.35 32.59 6.90
N SER A 50 2.05 32.63 5.76
CA SER A 50 1.96 33.68 4.73
C SER A 50 1.47 33.17 3.35
N CYS A 51 0.98 31.93 3.25
CA CYS A 51 0.58 31.38 1.96
C CYS A 51 -0.66 32.11 1.39
N PRO A 52 -0.64 32.49 0.10
CA PRO A 52 -1.67 33.38 -0.47
C PRO A 52 -3.09 32.82 -0.51
N THR A 53 -3.35 31.55 -0.18
CA THR A 53 -4.70 31.00 -0.22
C THR A 53 -4.95 30.01 0.92
N LYS A 54 -5.64 30.52 1.96
CA LYS A 54 -6.45 29.68 2.88
C LYS A 54 -7.68 29.07 2.18
N ASP A 55 -7.84 29.31 0.88
CA ASP A 55 -8.99 28.88 0.11
C ASP A 55 -8.89 27.39 -0.24
N ILE A 56 -9.64 26.59 0.53
CA ILE A 56 -9.81 25.14 0.34
C ILE A 56 -10.32 24.83 -1.09
N ALA A 57 -11.19 25.68 -1.66
CA ALA A 57 -11.74 25.46 -2.99
C ALA A 57 -10.66 25.57 -4.08
N MET A 58 -9.72 26.51 -3.94
CA MET A 58 -8.60 26.64 -4.88
C MET A 58 -7.65 25.45 -4.80
N LYS A 59 -7.33 24.96 -3.59
CA LYS A 59 -6.50 23.74 -3.43
C LYS A 59 -7.17 22.52 -4.04
N TYR A 60 -8.46 22.36 -3.80
CA TYR A 60 -9.26 21.29 -4.37
C TYR A 60 -9.27 21.33 -5.91
N ALA A 61 -9.49 22.52 -6.49
CA ALA A 61 -9.42 22.72 -7.94
C ALA A 61 -8.01 22.40 -8.50
N GLY A 62 -6.97 22.78 -7.76
CA GLY A 62 -5.58 22.43 -8.09
C GLY A 62 -5.34 20.93 -8.16
N LEU A 63 -5.77 20.18 -7.13
CA LEU A 63 -5.68 18.71 -7.10
C LEU A 63 -6.44 18.08 -8.26
N ARG A 64 -7.66 18.58 -8.54
CA ARG A 64 -8.48 18.09 -9.66
C ARG A 64 -7.79 18.32 -11.00
N ASN A 65 -7.20 19.49 -11.20
CA ASN A 65 -6.43 19.78 -12.41
C ASN A 65 -5.16 18.92 -12.52
N SER A 66 -4.47 18.66 -11.41
CA SER A 66 -3.31 17.76 -11.38
C SER A 66 -3.68 16.34 -11.81
N LEU A 67 -4.76 15.76 -11.26
CA LEU A 67 -5.23 14.44 -11.70
C LEU A 67 -5.67 14.45 -13.17
N ASN A 68 -6.40 15.49 -13.60
CA ASN A 68 -6.78 15.67 -15.00
C ASN A 68 -5.57 15.59 -15.95
N CYS A 69 -4.49 16.31 -15.65
CA CYS A 69 -3.27 16.27 -16.44
C CYS A 69 -2.58 14.89 -16.44
N MET A 70 -2.64 14.15 -15.33
CA MET A 70 -2.08 12.81 -15.25
C MET A 70 -2.89 11.75 -16.02
N LEU A 71 -4.18 12.01 -16.28
CA LEU A 71 -5.04 11.14 -17.09
C LEU A 71 -4.86 11.34 -18.59
N GLU A 72 -4.38 12.51 -19.05
CA GLU A 72 -4.11 12.80 -20.47
C GLU A 72 -3.32 11.70 -21.21
N PRO A 73 -2.17 11.21 -20.70
CA PRO A 73 -1.43 10.15 -21.37
C PRO A 73 -2.13 8.79 -21.31
N LEU A 74 -3.12 8.60 -20.42
CA LEU A 74 -3.84 7.33 -20.25
C LEU A 74 -5.13 7.25 -21.08
N LEU A 75 -5.56 8.35 -21.72
CA LEU A 75 -6.83 8.43 -22.45
C LEU A 75 -7.13 7.24 -23.38
N PRO A 76 -6.17 6.67 -24.14
CA PRO A 76 -6.45 5.53 -25.02
C PRO A 76 -6.85 4.25 -24.28
N GLU A 77 -6.52 4.13 -23.00
CA GLU A 77 -6.76 2.94 -22.17
C GLU A 77 -7.94 3.12 -21.20
N LEU A 78 -8.53 4.32 -21.11
CA LEU A 78 -9.65 4.58 -20.22
C LEU A 78 -10.97 4.13 -20.85
N GLU A 79 -11.76 3.35 -20.11
CA GLU A 79 -13.12 2.96 -20.52
C GLU A 79 -14.13 4.09 -20.31
N LYS A 80 -13.91 4.93 -19.30
CA LYS A 80 -14.75 6.07 -18.92
C LYS A 80 -14.16 7.39 -19.42
N SER A 81 -15.02 8.39 -19.56
CA SER A 81 -14.54 9.75 -19.83
C SER A 81 -13.71 10.26 -18.65
N LYS A 82 -12.75 11.14 -18.95
CA LYS A 82 -11.90 11.76 -17.93
C LYS A 82 -12.72 12.54 -16.91
N GLU A 83 -13.75 13.26 -17.37
CA GLU A 83 -14.67 14.02 -16.52
C GLU A 83 -15.44 13.10 -15.55
N GLU A 84 -15.95 11.96 -16.04
CA GLU A 84 -16.63 10.96 -15.21
C GLU A 84 -15.68 10.36 -14.16
N ILE A 85 -14.44 10.01 -14.55
CA ILE A 85 -13.42 9.52 -13.60
C ILE A 85 -13.12 10.57 -12.53
N LEU A 86 -12.95 11.83 -12.93
CA LEU A 86 -12.68 12.91 -11.98
C LEU A 86 -13.86 13.10 -11.01
N ASP A 87 -15.11 13.02 -11.49
CA ASP A 87 -16.30 13.12 -10.64
C ASP A 87 -16.42 11.93 -9.67
N ASP A 88 -16.22 10.70 -10.16
CA ASP A 88 -16.25 9.48 -9.35
C ASP A 88 -15.18 9.50 -8.26
N VAL A 89 -13.94 9.85 -8.61
CA VAL A 89 -12.82 9.90 -7.67
C VAL A 89 -13.04 10.98 -6.62
N PHE A 90 -13.31 12.21 -7.06
CA PHE A 90 -13.43 13.34 -6.12
C PHE A 90 -14.71 13.27 -5.27
N GLY A 91 -15.79 12.69 -5.81
CA GLY A 91 -17.02 12.42 -5.06
C GLY A 91 -16.83 11.39 -3.94
N GLN A 92 -15.85 10.50 -4.05
CA GLN A 92 -15.55 9.49 -3.02
C GLN A 92 -14.53 9.94 -1.97
N ILE A 93 -13.83 11.06 -2.17
CA ILE A 93 -12.83 11.59 -1.22
C ILE A 93 -13.40 11.73 0.22
N PRO A 94 -14.60 12.27 0.46
CA PRO A 94 -15.15 12.37 1.82
C PRO A 94 -15.26 11.00 2.51
N GLY A 95 -15.68 9.95 1.79
CA GLY A 95 -15.77 8.60 2.36
C GLY A 95 -14.40 8.00 2.65
N ILE A 96 -13.38 8.29 1.84
CA ILE A 96 -11.99 7.88 2.12
C ILE A 96 -11.45 8.63 3.34
N TYR A 97 -11.74 9.93 3.46
CA TYR A 97 -11.33 10.73 4.61
C TYR A 97 -11.84 10.15 5.95
N GLU A 98 -13.14 9.80 6.02
CA GLU A 98 -13.72 9.16 7.21
C GLU A 98 -13.04 7.82 7.54
N LYS A 99 -12.75 6.99 6.52
CA LYS A 99 -12.03 5.73 6.73
C LYS A 99 -10.61 5.96 7.26
N LEU A 100 -9.91 6.97 6.76
CA LEU A 100 -8.56 7.31 7.22
C LEU A 100 -8.56 7.84 8.66
N LEU A 101 -9.60 8.56 9.10
CA LEU A 101 -9.75 8.92 10.50
C LEU A 101 -9.91 7.69 11.40
N LEU A 102 -10.66 6.67 10.96
CA LEU A 102 -10.78 5.40 11.67
C LEU A 102 -9.45 4.64 11.72
N ASP A 103 -8.66 4.64 10.64
CA ASP A 103 -7.34 4.01 10.63
C ASP A 103 -6.36 4.73 11.56
N ALA A 104 -6.31 6.07 11.49
CA ALA A 104 -5.46 6.88 12.37
C ALA A 104 -5.81 6.62 13.84
N LYS A 105 -7.11 6.61 14.17
CA LYS A 105 -7.59 6.26 15.50
C LYS A 105 -7.20 4.83 15.91
N SER A 106 -7.33 3.86 15.00
CA SER A 106 -6.93 2.47 15.26
C SER A 106 -5.44 2.38 15.59
N ILE A 107 -4.58 3.14 14.90
CA ILE A 107 -3.16 3.23 15.21
C ILE A 107 -2.93 3.86 16.58
N THR A 108 -3.54 5.01 16.86
CA THR A 108 -3.38 5.68 18.16
C THR A 108 -3.85 4.81 19.33
N ASP A 109 -4.98 4.10 19.19
CA ASP A 109 -5.54 3.29 20.27
C ASP A 109 -4.72 2.00 20.55
N ASN A 110 -3.91 1.55 19.58
CA ASN A 110 -3.24 0.25 19.64
C ASN A 110 -1.71 0.31 19.68
N ASP A 111 -1.10 1.46 19.41
CA ASP A 111 0.31 1.71 19.71
C ASP A 111 0.44 2.51 21.03
N PRO A 112 0.89 1.88 22.13
CA PRO A 112 1.11 2.55 23.40
C PRO A 112 2.14 3.68 23.35
N ALA A 113 2.99 3.74 22.32
CA ALA A 113 3.99 4.79 22.15
C ALA A 113 3.44 6.05 21.48
N SER A 114 2.27 5.95 20.83
CA SER A 114 1.64 7.10 20.18
C SER A 114 1.09 8.10 21.19
N VAL A 115 1.29 9.39 20.95
CA VAL A 115 0.80 10.46 21.82
C VAL A 115 -0.50 11.09 21.32
N SER A 116 -0.75 11.07 20.00
CA SER A 116 -1.98 11.62 19.42
C SER A 116 -2.25 11.14 17.99
N ILE A 117 -3.48 11.43 17.51
CA ILE A 117 -3.88 11.19 16.11
C ILE A 117 -3.07 12.06 15.15
N GLU A 118 -2.75 13.30 15.52
CA GLU A 118 -1.94 14.20 14.71
C GLU A 118 -0.52 13.70 14.51
N GLU A 119 0.08 13.08 15.54
CA GLU A 119 1.39 12.43 15.41
C GLU A 119 1.32 11.28 14.41
N VAL A 120 0.33 10.39 14.56
CA VAL A 120 0.12 9.25 13.65
C VAL A 120 0.02 9.71 12.21
N ILE A 121 -0.85 10.68 11.93
CA ILE A 121 -1.07 11.16 10.57
C ILE A 121 0.19 11.85 10.02
N SER A 122 0.98 12.51 10.86
CA SER A 122 2.16 13.27 10.42
C SER A 122 3.37 12.40 10.09
N VAL A 123 3.65 11.36 10.89
CA VAL A 123 4.95 10.67 10.82
C VAL A 123 4.88 9.14 10.81
N TYR A 124 3.72 8.51 10.98
CA TYR A 124 3.68 7.04 11.06
C TYR A 124 3.71 6.43 9.65
N PRO A 125 4.69 5.56 9.34
CA PRO A 125 4.84 4.99 8.01
C PRO A 125 3.66 4.08 7.63
N GLY A 126 3.08 3.38 8.61
CA GLY A 126 1.87 2.58 8.42
C GLY A 126 0.70 3.43 7.93
N PHE A 127 0.47 4.59 8.54
CA PHE A 127 -0.59 5.51 8.13
C PHE A 127 -0.35 6.03 6.70
N MET A 128 0.86 6.49 6.38
CA MET A 128 1.21 6.96 5.03
C MET A 128 0.95 5.90 3.95
N ALA A 129 1.32 4.65 4.21
CA ALA A 129 1.09 3.54 3.28
C ALA A 129 -0.41 3.23 3.11
N ILE A 130 -1.18 3.18 4.21
CA ILE A 130 -2.63 2.95 4.19
C ILE A 130 -3.35 4.08 3.44
N ALA A 131 -3.01 5.34 3.73
CA ALA A 131 -3.57 6.51 3.06
C ALA A 131 -3.35 6.45 1.55
N THR A 132 -2.11 6.21 1.13
CA THR A 132 -1.77 6.08 -0.29
C THR A 132 -2.51 4.91 -0.94
N TYR A 133 -2.56 3.74 -0.29
CA TYR A 133 -3.27 2.58 -0.78
C TYR A 133 -4.77 2.86 -0.96
N ARG A 134 -5.45 3.53 -0.02
CA ARG A 134 -6.90 3.79 -0.14
C ARG A 134 -7.23 4.64 -1.37
N PHE A 135 -6.42 5.65 -1.68
CA PHE A 135 -6.58 6.42 -2.91
C PHE A 135 -6.19 5.62 -4.16
N ALA A 136 -5.11 4.84 -4.11
CA ALA A 136 -4.73 3.97 -5.21
C ALA A 136 -5.82 2.94 -5.53
N ASN A 137 -6.44 2.33 -4.51
CA ASN A 137 -7.55 1.41 -4.65
C ASN A 137 -8.77 2.09 -5.28
N LEU A 138 -9.14 3.28 -4.80
CA LEU A 138 -10.17 4.10 -5.44
C LEU A 138 -9.88 4.33 -6.93
N PHE A 139 -8.65 4.66 -7.28
CA PHE A 139 -8.26 4.94 -8.67
C PHE A 139 -8.31 3.67 -9.53
N ALA A 140 -7.93 2.52 -8.96
CA ALA A 140 -8.03 1.23 -9.62
C ALA A 140 -9.50 0.84 -9.86
N LEU A 141 -10.38 1.05 -8.87
CA LEU A 141 -11.82 0.82 -9.00
C LEU A 141 -12.48 1.79 -10.01
N ALA A 142 -11.91 2.98 -10.19
CA ALA A 142 -12.31 3.91 -11.25
C ALA A 142 -11.79 3.51 -12.65
N GLY A 143 -11.09 2.39 -12.78
CA GLY A 143 -10.58 1.88 -14.06
C GLY A 143 -9.32 2.58 -14.56
N ILE A 144 -8.61 3.33 -13.70
CA ILE A 144 -7.38 4.02 -14.12
C ILE A 144 -6.23 2.98 -14.20
N PRO A 145 -5.62 2.77 -15.38
CA PRO A 145 -4.54 1.80 -15.53
C PRO A 145 -3.22 2.35 -14.99
N LEU A 146 -2.40 1.47 -14.43
CA LEU A 146 -1.03 1.66 -13.92
C LEU A 146 -0.79 2.74 -12.85
N LEU A 147 -1.44 3.92 -12.92
CA LEU A 147 -1.32 5.00 -11.93
C LEU A 147 -1.56 4.51 -10.50
N PRO A 148 -2.60 3.69 -10.19
CA PRO A 148 -2.75 3.09 -8.87
C PRO A 148 -1.49 2.38 -8.37
N ARG A 149 -0.84 1.60 -9.23
CA ARG A 149 0.39 0.87 -8.88
C ARG A 149 1.57 1.81 -8.71
N MET A 150 1.66 2.88 -9.52
CA MET A 150 2.68 3.91 -9.31
C MET A 150 2.55 4.58 -7.94
N LEU A 151 1.32 4.83 -7.47
CA LEU A 151 1.07 5.40 -6.15
C LEU A 151 1.51 4.44 -5.03
N THR A 152 1.12 3.16 -5.10
CA THR A 152 1.53 2.20 -4.06
C THR A 152 3.03 1.92 -4.07
N GLU A 153 3.69 1.92 -5.24
CA GLU A 153 5.16 1.82 -5.32
C GLU A 153 5.87 3.07 -4.77
N PHE A 154 5.26 4.25 -4.92
CA PHE A 154 5.76 5.45 -4.25
C PHE A 154 5.72 5.27 -2.73
N ALA A 155 4.59 4.84 -2.15
CA ALA A 155 4.50 4.56 -0.72
C ALA A 155 5.47 3.46 -0.28
N HIS A 156 5.62 2.40 -1.07
CA HIS A 156 6.59 1.33 -0.83
C HIS A 156 8.02 1.86 -0.74
N SER A 157 8.44 2.75 -1.64
CA SER A 157 9.78 3.35 -1.61
C SER A 157 10.05 4.20 -0.37
N GLN A 158 9.02 4.82 0.22
CA GLN A 158 9.13 5.69 1.39
C GLN A 158 9.05 4.91 2.71
N THR A 159 8.30 3.80 2.73
CA THR A 159 7.89 3.13 3.98
C THR A 159 8.36 1.69 4.11
N GLY A 160 8.76 1.05 3.00
CA GLY A 160 9.03 -0.38 2.95
C GLY A 160 7.77 -1.26 3.04
N ILE A 161 6.57 -0.69 2.91
CA ILE A 161 5.27 -1.40 2.92
C ILE A 161 4.76 -1.51 1.48
N ASP A 162 4.66 -2.73 0.96
CA ASP A 162 4.14 -3.02 -0.38
C ASP A 162 2.69 -3.49 -0.30
N ILE A 163 1.76 -2.64 -0.75
CA ILE A 163 0.33 -2.98 -0.84
C ILE A 163 -0.10 -2.91 -2.30
N HIS A 164 -0.60 -4.01 -2.83
CA HIS A 164 -1.16 -3.99 -4.18
C HIS A 164 -2.44 -3.14 -4.24
N PRO A 165 -2.63 -2.25 -5.24
CA PRO A 165 -3.78 -1.34 -5.29
C PRO A 165 -5.15 -2.05 -5.35
N ASN A 166 -5.20 -3.25 -5.93
CA ASN A 166 -6.45 -4.04 -6.04
C ASN A 166 -6.74 -4.92 -4.81
N ALA A 167 -5.89 -4.90 -3.78
CA ALA A 167 -6.25 -5.57 -2.51
C ALA A 167 -7.58 -4.99 -1.99
N THR A 168 -8.28 -5.75 -1.15
CA THR A 168 -9.50 -5.28 -0.48
C THR A 168 -9.23 -5.22 1.01
N ILE A 169 -9.36 -4.04 1.62
CA ILE A 169 -9.03 -3.82 3.03
C ILE A 169 -10.16 -3.03 3.69
N GLY A 170 -10.67 -3.58 4.79
CA GLY A 170 -11.69 -2.97 5.65
C GLY A 170 -11.25 -1.67 6.32
N HIS A 171 -12.01 -1.21 7.31
CA HIS A 171 -11.72 0.00 8.09
C HIS A 171 -10.94 -0.33 9.38
N SER A 172 -10.44 0.72 10.04
CA SER A 172 -9.67 0.60 11.29
C SER A 172 -8.42 -0.27 11.13
N PHE A 173 -7.79 -0.22 9.96
CA PHE A 173 -6.64 -1.04 9.61
C PHE A 173 -5.37 -0.46 10.21
N PHE A 174 -4.50 -1.34 10.69
CA PHE A 174 -3.33 -0.99 11.47
C PHE A 174 -2.09 -1.69 10.92
N ILE A 175 -1.05 -0.92 10.63
CA ILE A 175 0.29 -1.44 10.34
C ILE A 175 1.28 -0.73 11.27
N ASP A 176 1.92 -1.49 12.15
CA ASP A 176 2.97 -0.98 13.03
C ASP A 176 4.35 -1.36 12.51
N HIS A 177 5.29 -0.41 12.61
CA HIS A 177 6.64 -0.41 12.03
C HIS A 177 6.68 -0.57 10.50
N GLY A 178 6.04 -1.62 9.97
CA GLY A 178 5.64 -1.76 8.57
C GLY A 178 6.71 -2.28 7.61
N THR A 179 8.00 -1.99 7.84
CA THR A 179 9.07 -2.39 6.91
C THR A 179 9.00 -3.88 6.56
N GLY A 180 8.92 -4.20 5.27
CA GLY A 180 8.87 -5.56 4.75
C GLY A 180 7.46 -6.17 4.72
N VAL A 181 6.40 -5.41 5.05
CA VAL A 181 5.03 -5.86 4.83
C VAL A 181 4.74 -5.97 3.33
N VAL A 182 4.15 -7.09 2.91
CA VAL A 182 3.72 -7.35 1.52
C VAL A 182 2.28 -7.83 1.51
N ILE A 183 1.40 -7.12 0.79
CA ILE A 183 -0.02 -7.45 0.65
C ILE A 183 -0.37 -7.61 -0.84
N GLY A 184 -0.64 -8.84 -1.25
CA GLY A 184 -0.83 -9.16 -2.66
C GLY A 184 -2.20 -8.78 -3.23
N GLU A 185 -2.29 -8.80 -4.56
CA GLU A 185 -3.41 -8.29 -5.37
C GLU A 185 -4.80 -8.73 -4.94
N THR A 186 -4.98 -10.00 -4.62
CA THR A 186 -6.31 -10.58 -4.34
C THR A 186 -6.51 -10.81 -2.84
N THR A 187 -5.71 -10.15 -2.01
CA THR A 187 -5.84 -10.26 -0.55
C THR A 187 -7.13 -9.58 -0.14
N HIS A 188 -7.87 -10.23 0.76
CA HIS A 188 -9.03 -9.62 1.40
C HIS A 188 -8.70 -9.50 2.89
N ILE A 189 -8.82 -8.30 3.44
CA ILE A 189 -8.58 -7.99 4.85
C ILE A 189 -9.85 -7.38 5.40
N GLY A 190 -10.35 -7.94 6.50
CA GLY A 190 -11.51 -7.47 7.24
C GLY A 190 -11.23 -6.17 8.02
N ASN A 191 -12.11 -5.87 8.95
CA ASN A 191 -12.04 -4.69 9.81
C ASN A 191 -11.17 -4.96 11.04
N ASN A 192 -10.58 -3.89 11.60
CA ASN A 192 -9.77 -3.94 12.82
C ASN A 192 -8.59 -4.93 12.78
N VAL A 193 -8.06 -5.21 11.58
CA VAL A 193 -6.89 -6.09 11.42
C VAL A 193 -5.61 -5.33 11.73
N LYS A 194 -4.68 -6.00 12.42
CA LYS A 194 -3.38 -5.46 12.82
C LYS A 194 -2.25 -6.27 12.21
N LEU A 195 -1.37 -5.62 11.45
CA LEU A 195 -0.15 -6.22 10.92
C LEU A 195 1.09 -5.55 11.51
N TYR A 196 2.13 -6.35 11.73
CA TYR A 196 3.45 -5.88 12.15
C TYR A 196 4.47 -6.01 11.00
N GLN A 197 5.70 -5.53 11.22
CA GLN A 197 6.77 -5.54 10.22
C GLN A 197 7.02 -6.93 9.61
N GLY A 198 7.40 -6.97 8.33
CA GLY A 198 7.79 -8.21 7.64
C GLY A 198 6.64 -9.19 7.35
N VAL A 199 5.39 -8.85 7.66
CA VAL A 199 4.25 -9.74 7.37
C VAL A 199 4.04 -9.88 5.87
N THR A 200 3.96 -11.11 5.38
CA THR A 200 3.65 -11.40 3.98
C THR A 200 2.27 -12.05 3.85
N LEU A 201 1.36 -11.38 3.14
CA LEU A 201 0.07 -11.90 2.67
C LEU A 201 0.19 -12.20 1.17
N GLY A 202 0.75 -13.37 0.86
CA GLY A 202 1.28 -13.72 -0.45
C GLY A 202 0.54 -14.84 -1.15
N ALA A 203 1.06 -15.24 -2.32
CA ALA A 203 0.55 -16.39 -3.05
C ALA A 203 1.48 -17.60 -2.88
N THR A 204 0.92 -18.81 -2.87
CA THR A 204 1.66 -20.02 -3.22
C THR A 204 2.02 -19.98 -4.71
N PHE A 205 2.93 -20.82 -5.21
CA PHE A 205 3.25 -20.84 -6.65
C PHE A 205 1.97 -20.90 -7.51
N VAL A 206 1.75 -19.88 -8.33
CA VAL A 206 0.61 -19.79 -9.26
C VAL A 206 1.15 -19.64 -10.67
N SER A 207 0.74 -20.54 -11.57
CA SER A 207 1.07 -20.42 -13.00
C SER A 207 0.52 -19.12 -13.57
N LYS A 208 1.22 -18.49 -14.53
CA LYS A 208 0.80 -17.20 -15.12
C LYS A 208 -0.63 -17.22 -15.71
N SER A 209 -1.11 -18.36 -16.21
CA SER A 209 -2.47 -18.52 -16.73
C SER A 209 -3.57 -18.36 -15.68
N LEU A 210 -3.23 -18.51 -14.39
CA LEU A 210 -4.13 -18.33 -13.26
C LEU A 210 -3.85 -17.01 -12.51
N ALA A 211 -3.05 -16.11 -13.09
CA ALA A 211 -2.71 -14.84 -12.46
C ALA A 211 -3.94 -13.97 -12.19
N SER A 212 -5.04 -14.13 -12.93
CA SER A 212 -6.28 -13.38 -12.69
C SER A 212 -7.15 -13.95 -11.56
N SER A 213 -6.83 -15.13 -11.04
CA SER A 213 -7.61 -15.82 -10.01
C SER A 213 -7.21 -15.41 -8.58
N LYS A 214 -8.12 -15.61 -7.62
CA LYS A 214 -7.86 -15.46 -6.18
C LYS A 214 -6.71 -16.37 -5.77
N ARG A 215 -5.63 -15.78 -5.27
CA ARG A 215 -4.37 -16.49 -4.99
C ARG A 215 -3.63 -16.05 -3.72
N HIS A 216 -4.07 -14.95 -3.13
CA HIS A 216 -3.60 -14.41 -1.86
C HIS A 216 -4.64 -14.69 -0.76
N PRO A 217 -4.28 -14.69 0.54
CA PRO A 217 -5.18 -15.11 1.60
C PRO A 217 -6.36 -14.17 1.85
N THR A 218 -7.27 -14.62 2.71
CA THR A 218 -8.30 -13.79 3.36
C THR A 218 -7.99 -13.71 4.85
N ILE A 219 -7.97 -12.50 5.40
CA ILE A 219 -7.78 -12.21 6.83
C ILE A 219 -9.09 -11.62 7.34
N GLU A 220 -9.80 -12.32 8.21
CA GLU A 220 -11.08 -11.85 8.74
C GLU A 220 -10.91 -10.78 9.84
N ASP A 221 -12.03 -10.32 10.39
CA ASP A 221 -12.08 -9.20 11.33
C ASP A 221 -11.28 -9.47 12.63
N ASN A 222 -10.76 -8.40 13.23
CA ASN A 222 -10.05 -8.39 14.52
C ASN A 222 -8.79 -9.27 14.59
N VAL A 223 -8.29 -9.77 13.45
CA VAL A 223 -7.08 -10.61 13.42
C VAL A 223 -5.83 -9.77 13.70
N VAL A 224 -4.92 -10.33 14.50
CA VAL A 224 -3.58 -9.77 14.74
C VAL A 224 -2.53 -10.67 14.13
N VAL A 225 -1.65 -10.12 13.29
CA VAL A 225 -0.55 -10.84 12.64
C VAL A 225 0.78 -10.21 13.03
N TYR A 226 1.53 -10.90 13.88
CA TYR A 226 2.82 -10.44 14.40
C TYR A 226 3.96 -10.58 13.40
N ALA A 227 5.07 -9.94 13.75
CA ALA A 227 6.20 -9.69 12.88
C ALA A 227 6.72 -10.93 12.14
N ASN A 228 7.05 -10.74 10.85
CA ASN A 228 7.62 -11.76 9.95
C ASN A 228 6.75 -13.00 9.72
N ALA A 229 5.46 -12.99 10.10
CA ALA A 229 4.56 -14.08 9.73
C ALA A 229 4.32 -14.09 8.20
N THR A 230 4.26 -15.27 7.61
CA THR A 230 4.01 -15.49 6.19
C THR A 230 2.75 -16.33 6.03
N ILE A 231 1.74 -15.78 5.34
CA ILE A 231 0.44 -16.40 5.10
C ILE A 231 0.22 -16.43 3.58
N LEU A 232 0.10 -17.63 3.02
CA LEU A 232 0.09 -17.83 1.57
C LEU A 232 -1.16 -18.61 1.10
N GLY A 233 -1.63 -18.27 -0.10
CA GLY A 233 -2.59 -19.07 -0.86
C GLY A 233 -4.01 -18.49 -0.90
N GLY A 234 -4.68 -18.64 -2.04
CA GLY A 234 -6.01 -18.07 -2.31
C GLY A 234 -7.11 -18.58 -1.39
N GLU A 235 -7.02 -19.85 -1.01
CA GLU A 235 -7.96 -20.59 -0.16
C GLU A 235 -7.63 -20.48 1.34
N THR A 236 -6.50 -19.87 1.69
CA THR A 236 -6.09 -19.71 3.09
C THR A 236 -6.91 -18.59 3.73
N VAL A 237 -7.71 -18.94 4.73
CA VAL A 237 -8.52 -18.00 5.52
C VAL A 237 -8.01 -17.99 6.96
N ILE A 238 -7.69 -16.81 7.48
CA ILE A 238 -7.43 -16.63 8.91
C ILE A 238 -8.72 -16.11 9.55
N GLY A 239 -9.36 -16.97 10.35
CA GLY A 239 -10.65 -16.69 10.96
C GLY A 239 -10.60 -15.56 11.98
N HIS A 240 -11.73 -14.88 12.15
CA HIS A 240 -11.83 -13.67 12.99
C HIS A 240 -11.37 -13.90 14.44
N ASP A 241 -10.95 -12.80 15.09
CA ASP A 241 -10.45 -12.79 16.48
C ASP A 241 -9.25 -13.72 16.73
N SER A 242 -8.52 -14.09 15.67
CA SER A 242 -7.32 -14.93 15.79
C SER A 242 -6.03 -14.12 15.95
N ILE A 243 -5.05 -14.72 16.62
CA ILE A 243 -3.70 -14.17 16.80
C ILE A 243 -2.70 -15.08 16.10
N ILE A 244 -1.98 -14.53 15.13
CA ILE A 244 -0.88 -15.19 14.43
C ILE A 244 0.43 -14.65 14.97
N GLY A 245 1.18 -15.50 15.67
CA GLY A 245 2.46 -15.19 16.27
C GLY A 245 3.56 -14.92 15.24
N GLY A 246 4.62 -14.24 15.70
CA GLY A 246 5.72 -13.87 14.83
C GLY A 246 6.45 -15.08 14.23
N ASN A 247 6.97 -14.91 13.01
CA ASN A 247 7.59 -15.96 12.20
C ASN A 247 6.68 -17.18 11.88
N ALA A 248 5.36 -17.10 12.12
CA ALA A 248 4.45 -18.17 11.72
C ALA A 248 4.46 -18.35 10.18
N TRP A 249 4.40 -19.60 9.72
CA TRP A 249 4.32 -19.93 8.29
C TRP A 249 3.04 -20.72 8.02
N LEU A 250 2.09 -20.11 7.32
CA LEU A 250 0.75 -20.64 7.11
C LEU A 250 0.42 -20.77 5.63
N VAL A 251 0.02 -21.98 5.23
CA VAL A 251 -0.47 -22.33 3.88
C VAL A 251 -1.83 -23.02 3.94
N ARG A 252 -2.48 -22.98 5.11
CA ARG A 252 -3.80 -23.57 5.39
C ARG A 252 -4.55 -22.66 6.34
N SER A 253 -5.87 -22.71 6.25
CA SER A 253 -6.77 -21.89 7.05
C SER A 253 -6.66 -22.16 8.54
N VAL A 254 -6.96 -21.13 9.33
CA VAL A 254 -6.99 -21.13 10.78
C VAL A 254 -8.42 -20.78 11.21
N PRO A 255 -9.10 -21.60 12.04
CA PRO A 255 -10.44 -21.28 12.53
C PRO A 255 -10.48 -19.99 13.36
N PRO A 256 -11.63 -19.32 13.50
CA PRO A 256 -11.79 -18.18 14.39
C PRO A 256 -11.37 -18.45 15.84
N PHE A 257 -11.05 -17.38 16.59
CA PHE A 257 -10.61 -17.42 17.99
C PHE A 257 -9.36 -18.29 18.23
N SER A 258 -8.52 -18.45 17.22
CA SER A 258 -7.32 -19.27 17.33
C SER A 258 -6.10 -18.45 17.75
N GLN A 259 -5.13 -19.13 18.36
CA GLN A 259 -3.81 -18.57 18.58
C GLN A 259 -2.74 -19.51 17.99
N VAL A 260 -1.92 -18.97 17.09
CA VAL A 260 -0.84 -19.71 16.41
C VAL A 260 0.50 -19.18 16.90
N TYR A 261 1.32 -20.02 17.54
CA TYR A 261 2.65 -19.62 18.00
C TYR A 261 3.72 -20.64 17.62
N HIS A 262 4.95 -20.16 17.44
CA HIS A 262 6.11 -21.02 17.32
C HIS A 262 6.55 -21.51 18.71
N GLN A 263 6.91 -22.79 18.83
CA GLN A 263 7.52 -23.33 20.05
C GLN A 263 9.04 -23.33 19.93
N SER A 264 9.71 -22.58 20.80
CA SER A 264 11.18 -22.58 20.87
C SER A 264 11.70 -23.92 21.39
N LYS A 265 12.53 -24.60 20.60
CA LYS A 265 13.31 -25.76 21.05
C LYS A 265 14.69 -25.29 21.53
N ILE A 266 15.01 -25.54 22.80
CA ILE A 266 16.32 -25.21 23.38
C ILE A 266 17.13 -26.50 23.51
N GLU A 267 18.29 -26.57 22.86
CA GLU A 267 19.25 -27.67 23.01
C GLU A 267 20.54 -27.14 23.64
N ILE A 268 20.91 -27.68 24.81
CA ILE A 268 22.16 -27.33 25.49
C ILE A 268 23.29 -28.12 24.83
N ARG A 269 24.24 -27.42 24.20
CA ARG A 269 25.45 -28.05 23.66
C ARG A 269 26.39 -28.43 24.82
N GLN A 270 26.80 -29.69 24.89
CA GLN A 270 27.85 -30.10 25.83
C GLN A 270 29.19 -29.52 25.38
N GLN A 271 29.90 -28.82 26.28
CA GLN A 271 31.31 -28.50 26.06
C GLN A 271 32.11 -29.80 26.22
N THR A 272 32.72 -30.28 25.14
CA THR A 272 33.74 -31.32 25.23
C THR A 272 34.89 -30.76 26.06
N PRO A 273 35.32 -31.39 27.17
CA PRO A 273 36.49 -30.94 27.90
C PRO A 273 37.71 -30.99 26.96
N SER A 274 38.46 -29.89 26.88
CA SER A 274 39.78 -29.89 26.27
C SER A 274 40.65 -30.89 27.02
N ILE A 275 41.03 -32.00 26.37
CA ILE A 275 42.01 -32.93 26.90
C ILE A 275 43.35 -32.17 26.88
N THR A 276 43.77 -31.69 28.06
CA THR A 276 45.13 -31.21 28.33
C THR A 276 46.09 -32.38 28.44
#